data_AF-A0AA51RDX4-F1
#
_entry.id   AF-A0AA51RDX4-F1
#
_cell.length_a   1.000
_cell.length_b   1.000
_cell.length_c   1.000
_cell.angle_alpha   90.00
_cell.angle_beta   90.00
_cell.angle_gamma   90.00
#
_symmetry.space_group_name_H-M   'P 1'
#
loop_
_entity.id
_entity.type
_entity.pdbx_description
1 polymer ?
#
loop_
_entity_poly.entity_id
_entity_poly.type
_entity_poly.pdbx_seq_one_letter_code
_entity_poly.pdbx_strand_id
1 'polypeptide(L)'
;MKIIFCFFLLPVSFNLSAQISQPLRFEIEIENLDNDYYVVSAKEDGLFLFKELDEKTDNNEFVWEIIRLDTSLLEINRREVVIDQKFSFRGYSYDNGNFVMLFQEGLDYAKDLLFLTFSLNGDTFQSYLYENLVPIKLTEFEIKNDAVVFGGNVNMRTVVMMYNFTAKKGVVLPGFYNDRSSLLQIVTDTDDKWVRIITSDRMPNKRYGITVRAFSTMGEQVFTNELLAKEDLSLTDGRIVNSSEGGNLLAGTYSVRRRTETSRGIYVADFDKSEKDQINYYNYGDLENFFNYMREKRKERILKRIARKKVKGRKLRFSYRLFVQDIIKQNKENILIGEAYYPTYSNRSYGYGFSPYSYDPFTSGRSTQVFDGYKYTHAVIIAFDDEGKLLWDNSFEINDLKSFQLEEHVQLAFLKNEIVMLYLYDQQLKIKVIKNNEIVEGKYTEDLKLMYDSDEMKSNDEELEGLEHWYGNNFYAYGVNKVKNLRDENIKLNRKVFFINKIVVE
;
A
#
# COMPACT_ATOMS: atom_id res chain seq x y z
N MET A 1 -39.83 -56.78 27.97
CA MET A 1 -39.59 -55.97 26.76
C MET A 1 -38.97 -54.64 27.20
N LYS A 2 -37.63 -54.53 27.21
CA LYS A 2 -36.93 -53.28 27.57
C LYS A 2 -36.45 -52.64 26.27
N ILE A 3 -37.10 -51.55 25.88
CA ILE A 3 -36.74 -50.75 24.72
C ILE A 3 -35.52 -49.91 25.11
N ILE A 4 -34.38 -50.20 24.50
CA ILE A 4 -33.16 -49.39 24.60
C ILE A 4 -33.32 -48.25 23.59
N PHE A 5 -33.45 -47.03 24.09
CA PHE A 5 -33.48 -45.81 23.28
C PHE A 5 -32.03 -45.39 23.02
N CYS A 6 -31.47 -45.77 21.86
CA CYS A 6 -30.17 -45.26 21.41
C CYS A 6 -30.34 -43.80 20.99
N PHE A 7 -29.83 -42.87 21.80
CA PHE A 7 -29.73 -41.47 21.47
C PHE A 7 -28.60 -41.30 20.44
N PHE A 8 -28.95 -41.11 19.17
CA PHE A 8 -28.01 -40.83 18.10
C PHE A 8 -27.60 -39.34 18.21
N LEU A 9 -26.46 -39.07 18.86
CA LEU A 9 -25.83 -37.76 18.83
C LEU A 9 -25.25 -37.53 17.43
N LEU A 10 -25.96 -36.78 16.60
CA LEU A 10 -25.45 -36.23 15.35
C LEU A 10 -24.40 -35.17 15.69
N PRO A 11 -23.13 -35.33 15.30
CA PRO A 11 -22.17 -34.24 15.39
C PRO A 11 -22.53 -33.19 14.34
N VAL A 12 -23.15 -32.10 14.77
CA VAL A 12 -23.24 -30.89 13.97
C VAL A 12 -21.84 -30.28 13.97
N SER A 13 -21.05 -30.65 12.97
CA SER A 13 -19.82 -29.92 12.63
C SER A 13 -20.22 -28.55 12.13
N PHE A 14 -20.25 -27.56 13.04
CA PHE A 14 -20.16 -26.16 12.66
C PHE A 14 -18.79 -25.97 12.01
N ASN A 15 -18.76 -25.83 10.68
CA ASN A 15 -17.62 -25.21 10.04
C ASN A 15 -17.63 -23.75 10.49
N LEU A 16 -16.77 -23.42 11.46
CA LEU A 16 -16.35 -22.04 11.70
C LEU A 16 -15.50 -21.64 10.50
N SER A 17 -16.13 -21.29 9.39
CA SER A 17 -15.48 -20.49 8.36
C SER A 17 -15.34 -19.07 8.91
N ALA A 18 -14.30 -18.36 8.48
CA ALA A 18 -14.18 -16.93 8.72
C ALA A 18 -15.46 -16.22 8.29
N GLN A 19 -16.04 -15.41 9.18
CA GLN A 19 -17.24 -14.61 8.90
C GLN A 19 -16.84 -13.17 8.67
N ILE A 20 -17.38 -12.58 7.60
CA ILE A 20 -17.22 -11.17 7.32
C ILE A 20 -18.50 -10.46 7.74
N SER A 21 -18.35 -9.45 8.58
CA SER A 21 -19.44 -8.58 8.96
C SER A 21 -19.14 -7.14 8.55
N GLN A 22 -20.21 -6.40 8.24
CA GLN A 22 -20.16 -5.00 7.88
C GLN A 22 -21.10 -4.25 8.80
N PRO A 23 -20.68 -3.98 10.06
CA PRO A 23 -21.59 -3.52 11.10
C PRO A 23 -21.94 -2.03 11.02
N LEU A 24 -21.10 -1.21 10.39
CA LEU A 24 -21.22 0.24 10.42
C LEU A 24 -20.87 0.85 9.07
N ARG A 25 -21.65 1.85 8.65
CA ARG A 25 -21.40 2.63 7.45
C ARG A 25 -21.65 4.11 7.75
N PHE A 26 -20.76 4.95 7.25
CA PHE A 26 -20.81 6.39 7.32
C PHE A 26 -20.91 6.95 5.89
N GLU A 27 -21.75 7.96 5.68
CA GLU A 27 -21.95 8.58 4.36
C GLU A 27 -21.97 10.11 4.48
N ILE A 28 -21.29 10.79 3.55
CA ILE A 28 -21.38 12.23 3.34
C ILE A 28 -21.91 12.46 1.92
N GLU A 29 -23.01 13.20 1.78
CA GLU A 29 -23.51 13.59 0.46
C GLU A 29 -22.54 14.58 -0.20
N ILE A 30 -22.19 14.32 -1.46
CA ILE A 30 -21.26 15.15 -2.23
C ILE A 30 -21.89 15.59 -3.55
N GLU A 31 -21.60 16.83 -3.96
CA GLU A 31 -22.13 17.40 -5.20
C GLU A 31 -21.20 17.04 -6.39
N ASN A 32 -19.91 17.38 -6.31
CA ASN A 32 -18.92 17.18 -7.38
C ASN A 32 -17.94 16.02 -7.10
N LEU A 33 -17.23 15.55 -8.13
CA LEU A 33 -16.16 14.54 -8.03
C LEU A 33 -14.75 15.18 -8.08
N ASP A 34 -14.67 16.51 -8.13
CA ASP A 34 -13.40 17.16 -8.46
C ASP A 34 -12.38 17.08 -7.30
N ASN A 35 -12.88 16.91 -6.07
CA ASN A 35 -12.08 16.83 -4.85
C ASN A 35 -12.53 15.65 -3.96
N ASP A 36 -11.71 14.60 -3.93
CA ASP A 36 -12.00 13.38 -3.17
C ASP A 36 -11.51 13.47 -1.73
N TYR A 37 -12.15 12.68 -0.86
CA TYR A 37 -11.70 12.54 0.52
C TYR A 37 -10.51 11.59 0.60
N TYR A 38 -9.46 12.04 1.26
CA TYR A 38 -8.42 11.17 1.80
C TYR A 38 -8.89 10.58 3.12
N VAL A 39 -8.58 9.32 3.37
CA VAL A 39 -8.89 8.61 4.61
C VAL A 39 -7.59 8.16 5.27
N VAL A 40 -7.41 8.51 6.54
CA VAL A 40 -6.21 8.17 7.31
C VAL A 40 -6.60 7.40 8.56
N SER A 41 -6.01 6.23 8.71
CA SER A 41 -6.14 5.42 9.92
C SER A 41 -5.45 6.11 11.10
N ALA A 42 -6.22 6.42 12.15
CA ALA A 42 -5.67 6.77 13.45
C ALA A 42 -5.57 5.55 14.38
N LYS A 43 -5.50 4.34 13.80
CA LYS A 43 -5.52 3.05 14.52
C LYS A 43 -6.74 2.98 15.45
N GLU A 44 -6.55 2.68 16.73
CA GLU A 44 -7.64 2.57 17.71
C GLU A 44 -8.31 3.92 18.06
N ASP A 45 -7.75 5.05 17.62
CA ASP A 45 -8.30 6.38 17.88
C ASP A 45 -9.30 6.87 16.82
N GLY A 46 -9.55 6.06 15.79
CA GLY A 46 -10.56 6.33 14.78
C GLY A 46 -9.99 6.58 13.37
N LEU A 47 -10.60 7.50 12.62
CA LEU A 47 -10.20 7.91 11.27
C LEU A 47 -10.13 9.44 11.16
N PHE A 48 -9.22 9.94 10.33
CA PHE A 48 -9.28 11.30 9.80
C PHE A 48 -9.71 11.25 8.34
N LEU A 49 -10.65 12.14 7.98
CA LEU A 49 -11.05 12.40 6.60
C LEU A 49 -10.69 13.82 6.26
N PHE A 50 -10.17 14.07 5.08
CA PHE A 50 -9.94 15.44 4.66
C PHE A 50 -10.00 15.60 3.15
N LYS A 51 -10.33 16.83 2.71
CA LYS A 51 -10.36 17.20 1.29
C LYS A 51 -10.20 18.70 1.13
N GLU A 52 -9.87 19.12 -0.08
CA GLU A 52 -10.02 20.51 -0.51
C GLU A 52 -11.50 20.80 -0.81
N LEU A 53 -11.99 21.97 -0.39
CA LEU A 53 -13.34 22.44 -0.72
C LEU A 53 -13.32 23.24 -2.02
N ASP A 54 -14.42 23.16 -2.77
CA ASP A 54 -14.61 23.95 -3.99
C ASP A 54 -14.68 25.47 -3.69
N GLU A 55 -15.17 25.82 -2.48
CA GLU A 55 -15.22 27.20 -2.00
C GLU A 55 -13.83 27.71 -1.63
N LYS A 56 -13.48 28.89 -2.17
CA LYS A 56 -12.26 29.61 -1.83
C LYS A 56 -12.57 30.83 -0.97
N THR A 57 -11.59 31.30 -0.22
CA THR A 57 -11.72 32.57 0.51
C THR A 57 -11.81 33.76 -0.46
N ASP A 58 -12.22 34.92 0.05
CA ASP A 58 -12.23 36.18 -0.72
C ASP A 58 -10.84 36.53 -1.31
N ASN A 59 -9.77 36.02 -0.69
CA ASN A 59 -8.39 36.20 -1.15
C ASN A 59 -7.91 35.10 -2.10
N ASN A 60 -8.82 34.24 -2.59
CA ASN A 60 -8.54 33.09 -3.45
C ASN A 60 -7.62 32.03 -2.80
N GLU A 61 -7.68 31.90 -1.48
CA GLU A 61 -6.97 30.84 -0.74
C GLU A 61 -7.80 29.55 -0.77
N PHE A 62 -7.12 28.40 -0.67
CA PHE A 62 -7.78 27.09 -0.62
C PHE A 62 -8.30 26.81 0.78
N VAL A 63 -9.53 26.30 0.88
CA VAL A 63 -10.10 25.85 2.15
C VAL A 63 -10.05 24.32 2.18
N TRP A 64 -9.51 23.77 3.25
CA TRP A 64 -9.43 22.33 3.48
C TRP A 64 -10.31 21.95 4.65
N GLU A 65 -11.16 20.95 4.44
CA GLU A 65 -11.98 20.37 5.49
C GLU A 65 -11.28 19.14 6.08
N ILE A 66 -11.30 19.01 7.41
CA ILE A 66 -10.80 17.86 8.16
C ILE A 66 -11.91 17.39 9.11
N ILE A 67 -12.27 16.12 9.02
CA ILE A 67 -13.29 15.45 9.83
C ILE A 67 -12.59 14.34 10.62
N ARG A 68 -12.91 14.20 11.90
CA ARG A 68 -12.47 13.08 12.72
C ARG A 68 -13.65 12.19 13.06
N LEU A 69 -13.50 10.89 12.80
CA LEU A 69 -14.44 9.86 13.21
C LEU A 69 -13.82 8.99 14.31
N ASP A 70 -14.64 8.45 15.21
CA ASP A 70 -14.23 7.40 16.15
C ASP A 70 -14.26 5.99 15.50
N THR A 71 -13.96 4.96 16.28
CA THR A 71 -13.99 3.56 15.82
C THR A 71 -15.39 2.99 15.56
N SER A 72 -16.42 3.74 15.95
CA SER A 72 -17.84 3.50 15.66
C SER A 72 -18.33 4.34 14.48
N LEU A 73 -17.42 5.00 13.75
CA LEU A 73 -17.69 5.90 12.64
C LEU A 73 -18.59 7.09 13.01
N LEU A 74 -18.59 7.51 14.29
CA LEU A 74 -19.27 8.71 14.74
C LEU A 74 -18.34 9.92 14.60
N GLU A 75 -18.88 11.03 14.10
CA GLU A 75 -18.13 12.29 13.97
C GLU A 75 -17.83 12.87 15.35
N ILE A 76 -16.54 12.97 15.66
CA ILE A 76 -16.01 13.61 16.87
C ILE A 76 -15.96 15.12 16.66
N ASN A 77 -15.40 15.55 15.53
CA ASN A 77 -15.30 16.95 15.15
C ASN A 77 -15.08 17.14 13.64
N ARG A 78 -15.28 18.37 13.20
CA ARG A 78 -15.04 18.86 11.84
C ARG A 78 -14.44 20.25 11.91
N ARG A 79 -13.44 20.52 11.07
CA ARG A 79 -12.66 21.76 11.07
C ARG A 79 -12.33 22.17 9.64
N GLU A 80 -12.14 23.46 9.45
CA GLU A 80 -11.65 24.03 8.20
C GLU A 80 -10.32 24.73 8.45
N VAL A 81 -9.40 24.60 7.50
CA VAL A 81 -8.12 25.31 7.50
C VAL A 81 -7.92 26.01 6.16
N VAL A 82 -7.40 27.24 6.22
CA VAL A 82 -7.14 28.05 5.04
C VAL A 82 -5.66 27.97 4.68
N ILE A 83 -5.37 27.68 3.41
CA ILE A 83 -4.03 27.47 2.88
C ILE A 83 -3.79 28.40 1.69
N ASP A 84 -2.66 29.11 1.73
CA ASP A 84 -2.24 29.99 0.64
C ASP A 84 -2.09 29.17 -0.66
N GLN A 85 -2.62 29.72 -1.76
CA GLN A 85 -2.62 29.12 -3.09
C GLN A 85 -1.23 28.72 -3.62
N LYS A 86 -0.14 29.27 -3.06
CA LYS A 86 1.22 28.90 -3.43
C LYS A 86 1.61 27.49 -2.96
N PHE A 87 0.90 26.95 -1.97
CA PHE A 87 1.11 25.62 -1.42
C PHE A 87 0.16 24.61 -2.06
N SER A 88 0.73 23.47 -2.46
CA SER A 88 -0.01 22.32 -2.99
C SER A 88 0.13 21.15 -2.03
N PHE A 89 -0.97 20.42 -1.78
CA PHE A 89 -0.94 19.21 -0.95
C PHE A 89 -0.02 18.14 -1.56
N ARG A 90 0.74 17.43 -0.72
CA ARG A 90 1.71 16.42 -1.16
C ARG A 90 1.66 15.09 -0.43
N GLY A 91 1.12 15.06 0.76
CA GLY A 91 1.05 13.83 1.52
C GLY A 91 0.61 14.07 2.95
N TYR A 92 0.46 12.96 3.65
CA TYR A 92 0.05 12.93 5.05
C TYR A 92 0.74 11.77 5.74
N SER A 93 0.79 11.82 7.07
CA SER A 93 1.24 10.69 7.88
C SER A 93 0.57 10.83 9.26
N TYR A 94 0.53 9.73 10.01
CA TYR A 94 0.00 9.69 11.37
C TYR A 94 0.92 8.86 12.26
N ASP A 95 1.34 9.42 13.39
CA ASP A 95 2.09 8.68 14.41
C ASP A 95 1.68 9.14 15.81
N ASN A 96 1.45 8.18 16.72
CA ASN A 96 1.24 8.40 18.16
C ASN A 96 0.32 9.58 18.51
N GLY A 97 -0.85 9.66 17.85
CA GLY A 97 -1.84 10.70 18.13
C GLY A 97 -1.57 12.05 17.48
N ASN A 98 -0.61 12.14 16.56
CA ASN A 98 -0.33 13.31 15.76
C ASN A 98 -0.55 12.99 14.28
N PHE A 99 -1.53 13.64 13.68
CA PHE A 99 -1.77 13.65 12.25
C PHE A 99 -1.07 14.85 11.63
N VAL A 100 -0.26 14.66 10.58
CA VAL A 100 0.41 15.77 9.88
C VAL A 100 0.09 15.75 8.40
N MET A 101 -0.32 16.90 7.89
CA MET A 101 -0.48 17.16 6.46
C MET A 101 0.74 17.93 5.94
N LEU A 102 1.24 17.53 4.78
CA LEU A 102 2.36 18.15 4.09
C LEU A 102 1.89 18.87 2.84
N PHE A 103 2.27 20.13 2.75
CA PHE A 103 2.11 20.94 1.55
C PHE A 103 3.46 21.47 1.08
N GLN A 104 3.64 21.62 -0.24
CA GLN A 104 4.86 22.19 -0.80
C GLN A 104 4.57 23.41 -1.66
N GLU A 105 5.48 24.39 -1.59
CA GLU A 105 5.56 25.47 -2.56
C GLU A 105 6.34 24.99 -3.79
N GLY A 106 5.75 25.13 -4.98
CA GLY A 106 6.33 24.70 -6.25
C GLY A 106 5.76 23.37 -6.75
N LEU A 107 5.79 23.17 -8.07
CA LEU A 107 5.15 22.01 -8.71
C LEU A 107 6.01 20.75 -8.65
N ASP A 108 7.26 20.83 -9.13
CA ASP A 108 8.15 19.66 -9.27
C ASP A 108 9.18 19.53 -8.15
N TYR A 109 9.67 20.67 -7.66
CA TYR A 109 10.68 20.75 -6.61
C TYR A 109 10.14 21.56 -5.45
N ALA A 110 10.20 20.99 -4.25
CA ALA A 110 9.76 21.65 -3.03
C ALA A 110 10.69 22.82 -2.70
N LYS A 111 10.22 24.06 -2.88
CA LYS A 111 10.94 25.26 -2.46
C LYS A 111 10.87 25.44 -0.96
N ASP A 112 9.65 25.51 -0.43
CA ASP A 112 9.36 25.55 0.99
C ASP A 112 8.31 24.47 1.29
N LEU A 113 8.30 23.99 2.53
CA LEU A 113 7.32 23.01 3.00
C LEU A 113 6.49 23.63 4.11
N LEU A 114 5.19 23.38 4.07
CA LEU A 114 4.25 23.73 5.13
C LEU A 114 3.73 22.44 5.74
N PHE A 115 3.94 22.27 7.05
CA PHE A 115 3.39 21.18 7.84
C PHE A 115 2.23 21.70 8.68
N LEU A 116 1.09 21.03 8.63
CA LEU A 116 -0.03 21.25 9.55
C LEU A 116 -0.16 20.04 10.46
N THR A 117 -0.06 20.25 11.77
CA THR A 117 -0.11 19.16 12.75
C THR A 117 -1.40 19.24 13.57
N PHE A 118 -2.11 18.12 13.67
CA PHE A 118 -3.34 17.96 14.43
C PHE A 118 -3.11 16.90 15.50
N SER A 119 -3.23 17.30 16.77
CA SER A 119 -3.19 16.36 17.89
C SER A 119 -4.59 15.81 18.16
N LEU A 120 -4.72 14.51 18.49
CA LEU A 120 -6.00 13.90 18.84
C LEU A 120 -6.74 14.64 19.96
N ASN A 121 -6.02 15.15 20.96
CA ASN A 121 -6.61 15.81 22.12
C ASN A 121 -6.61 17.34 22.00
N GLY A 122 -6.11 17.87 20.88
CA GLY A 122 -5.99 19.31 20.66
C GLY A 122 -7.19 19.88 19.92
N ASP A 123 -7.75 20.97 20.42
CA ASP A 123 -8.79 21.74 19.72
C ASP A 123 -8.25 22.60 18.57
N THR A 124 -6.93 22.84 18.56
CA THR A 124 -6.24 23.67 17.57
C THR A 124 -5.21 22.86 16.80
N PHE A 125 -5.00 23.22 15.53
CA PHE A 125 -3.84 22.75 14.77
C PHE A 125 -2.64 23.69 14.96
N GLN A 126 -1.44 23.21 14.64
CA GLN A 126 -0.24 24.04 14.58
C GLN A 126 0.32 24.01 13.15
N SER A 127 0.88 25.14 12.72
CA SER A 127 1.51 25.27 11.41
C SER A 127 3.01 25.53 11.54
N TYR A 128 3.79 24.87 10.69
CA TYR A 128 5.23 25.01 10.64
C TYR A 128 5.66 25.24 9.20
N LEU A 129 6.21 26.43 8.93
CA LEU A 129 6.88 26.72 7.67
C LEU A 129 8.35 26.29 7.79
N TYR A 130 8.76 25.39 6.89
CA TYR A 130 10.12 24.94 6.76
C TYR A 130 10.71 25.47 5.45
N GLU A 131 11.64 26.41 5.59
CA GLU A 131 12.47 26.90 4.49
C GLU A 131 13.39 25.75 4.05
N ASN A 132 13.16 25.23 2.85
CA ASN A 132 13.82 23.99 2.46
C ASN A 132 15.31 24.25 2.21
N LEU A 133 16.16 23.47 2.86
CA LEU A 133 17.61 23.56 2.69
C LEU A 133 18.05 23.15 1.29
N VAL A 134 17.35 22.16 0.70
CA VAL A 134 17.66 21.62 -0.63
C VAL A 134 16.35 21.34 -1.38
N PRO A 135 16.07 22.05 -2.49
CA PRO A 135 14.92 21.74 -3.33
C PRO A 135 15.02 20.32 -3.90
N ILE A 136 14.14 19.43 -3.45
CA ILE A 136 14.06 18.04 -3.88
C ILE A 136 12.76 17.79 -4.61
N LYS A 137 12.77 16.84 -5.54
CA LYS A 137 11.54 16.18 -5.97
C LYS A 137 11.14 15.19 -4.89
N LEU A 138 10.22 15.59 -4.02
CA LEU A 138 9.71 14.83 -2.90
C LEU A 138 9.12 13.50 -3.39
N THR A 139 9.45 12.40 -2.70
CA THR A 139 8.92 11.06 -3.00
C THR A 139 8.41 10.35 -1.75
N GLU A 140 8.98 10.61 -0.57
CA GLU A 140 8.63 9.95 0.68
C GLU A 140 8.46 10.99 1.80
N PHE A 141 7.51 10.76 2.69
CA PHE A 141 7.22 11.59 3.85
C PHE A 141 6.63 10.75 4.97
N GLU A 142 7.23 10.79 6.15
CA GLU A 142 6.75 10.09 7.34
C GLU A 142 7.00 10.87 8.63
N ILE A 143 6.19 10.60 9.66
CA ILE A 143 6.37 11.16 11.01
C ILE A 143 6.92 10.10 11.95
N LYS A 144 7.75 10.54 12.90
CA LYS A 144 8.11 9.77 14.08
C LYS A 144 8.18 10.70 15.29
N ASN A 145 7.30 10.48 16.27
CA ASN A 145 7.17 11.31 17.46
C ASN A 145 6.96 12.80 17.12
N ASP A 146 7.94 13.65 17.43
CA ASP A 146 7.92 15.10 17.23
C ASP A 146 8.75 15.55 16.02
N ALA A 147 9.10 14.62 15.12
CA ALA A 147 9.85 14.91 13.92
C ALA A 147 9.17 14.34 12.66
N VAL A 148 9.33 15.06 11.56
CA VAL A 148 9.03 14.56 10.21
C VAL A 148 10.32 14.24 9.49
N VAL A 149 10.29 13.17 8.70
CA VAL A 149 11.36 12.76 7.80
C VAL A 149 10.80 12.72 6.40
N PHE A 150 11.50 13.37 5.47
CA PHE A 150 11.06 13.45 4.09
C PHE A 150 12.25 13.34 3.17
N GLY A 151 12.02 12.67 2.05
CA GLY A 151 13.08 12.31 1.14
C GLY A 151 12.63 12.38 -0.30
N GLY A 152 13.61 12.53 -1.17
CA GLY A 152 13.36 12.68 -2.59
C GLY A 152 14.63 12.63 -3.39
N ASN A 153 14.51 13.03 -4.65
CA ASN A 153 15.63 13.03 -5.57
C ASN A 153 15.97 14.43 -6.03
N VAL A 154 17.26 14.73 -6.10
CA VAL A 154 17.81 15.90 -6.76
C VAL A 154 19.01 15.46 -7.59
N ASN A 155 19.01 15.78 -8.88
CA ASN A 155 20.08 15.41 -9.81
C ASN A 155 20.50 13.93 -9.75
N MET A 156 19.54 13.00 -9.72
CA MET A 156 19.76 11.54 -9.63
C MET A 156 20.43 11.06 -8.34
N ARG A 157 20.40 11.87 -7.29
CA ARG A 157 20.85 11.53 -5.94
C ARG A 157 19.68 11.59 -4.98
N THR A 158 19.66 10.65 -4.06
CA THR A 158 18.72 10.67 -2.95
C THR A 158 19.15 11.72 -1.94
N VAL A 159 18.21 12.53 -1.47
CA VAL A 159 18.43 13.43 -0.33
C VAL A 159 17.30 13.19 0.64
N VAL A 160 17.64 13.01 1.91
CA VAL A 160 16.69 12.85 3.00
C VAL A 160 16.96 13.93 4.04
N MET A 161 15.88 14.53 4.51
CA MET A 161 15.87 15.61 5.47
C MET A 161 14.93 15.25 6.62
N MET A 162 15.19 15.86 7.76
CA MET A 162 14.38 15.70 8.95
C MET A 162 14.12 17.08 9.55
N TYR A 163 12.91 17.30 10.05
CA TYR A 163 12.54 18.50 10.77
C TYR A 163 11.90 18.13 12.10
N ASN A 164 12.49 18.59 13.20
CA ASN A 164 11.95 18.40 14.54
C ASN A 164 11.08 19.62 14.92
N PHE A 165 9.81 19.38 15.24
CA PHE A 165 8.81 20.41 15.56
C PHE A 165 9.10 21.11 16.89
N THR A 166 9.59 20.37 17.88
CA THR A 166 9.90 20.89 19.22
C THR A 166 11.10 21.83 19.19
N ALA A 167 12.20 21.37 18.58
CA ALA A 167 13.43 22.12 18.43
C ALA A 167 13.36 23.17 17.31
N LYS A 168 12.33 23.11 16.46
CA LYS A 168 12.14 23.93 15.25
C LYS A 168 13.40 23.93 14.37
N LYS A 169 14.02 22.77 14.23
CA LYS A 169 15.31 22.61 13.56
C LYS A 169 15.21 21.55 12.47
N GLY A 170 15.59 21.93 11.26
CA GLY A 170 15.77 21.00 10.15
C GLY A 170 17.23 20.63 9.95
N VAL A 171 17.46 19.41 9.50
CA VAL A 171 18.78 18.86 9.21
C VAL A 171 18.72 18.02 7.93
N VAL A 172 19.77 18.10 7.11
CA VAL A 172 20.00 17.14 6.03
C VAL A 172 20.69 15.93 6.62
N LEU A 173 20.13 14.75 6.40
CA LEU A 173 20.71 13.51 6.94
C LEU A 173 21.96 13.12 6.14
N PRO A 174 23.07 12.74 6.81
CA PRO A 174 24.28 12.32 6.13
C PRO A 174 24.13 10.92 5.51
N GLY A 175 25.03 10.58 4.59
CA GLY A 175 25.16 9.20 4.07
C GLY A 175 24.43 8.92 2.74
N PHE A 176 23.77 9.92 2.14
CA PHE A 176 23.02 9.80 0.90
C PHE A 176 23.73 10.40 -0.33
N TYR A 177 25.07 10.29 -0.39
CA TYR A 177 25.88 10.95 -1.43
C TYR A 177 26.12 10.10 -2.68
N ASN A 178 25.67 8.84 -2.70
CA ASN A 178 25.95 7.91 -3.78
C ASN A 178 25.25 8.31 -5.08
N ASP A 179 26.02 8.36 -6.18
CA ASP A 179 25.46 8.57 -7.49
C ASP A 179 24.57 7.37 -7.88
N ARG A 180 23.31 7.66 -8.24
CA ARG A 180 22.30 6.66 -8.63
C ARG A 180 21.86 5.73 -7.50
N SER A 181 21.83 6.24 -6.27
CA SER A 181 21.01 5.66 -5.21
C SER A 181 19.52 5.91 -5.50
N SER A 182 18.64 5.07 -4.95
CA SER A 182 17.22 5.36 -4.87
C SER A 182 16.71 5.14 -3.46
N LEU A 183 15.96 6.09 -2.93
CA LEU A 183 15.14 5.90 -1.74
C LEU A 183 14.10 4.82 -2.04
N LEU A 184 14.02 3.82 -1.18
CA LEU A 184 13.03 2.75 -1.28
C LEU A 184 11.90 2.93 -0.28
N GLN A 185 12.24 3.30 0.96
CA GLN A 185 11.28 3.46 2.03
C GLN A 185 11.87 4.29 3.19
N ILE A 186 11.00 5.01 3.89
CA ILE A 186 11.24 5.54 5.23
C ILE A 186 10.36 4.73 6.18
N VAL A 187 10.95 4.10 7.20
CA VAL A 187 10.23 3.26 8.17
C VAL A 187 10.23 3.95 9.52
N THR A 188 9.02 4.26 10.00
CA THR A 188 8.76 4.91 11.29
C THR A 188 7.88 4.08 12.21
N ASP A 189 7.04 3.17 11.70
CA ASP A 189 6.14 2.32 12.50
C ASP A 189 6.89 1.14 13.17
N THR A 190 7.78 1.48 14.08
CA THR A 190 8.55 0.57 14.93
C THR A 190 8.49 1.03 16.38
N ASP A 191 8.60 0.13 17.36
CA ASP A 191 8.49 0.51 18.77
C ASP A 191 9.65 1.37 19.28
N ASP A 192 10.81 1.28 18.62
CA ASP A 192 11.95 2.12 18.96
C ASP A 192 11.79 3.56 18.46
N LYS A 193 12.70 4.42 18.91
CA LYS A 193 12.66 5.86 18.62
C LYS A 193 13.38 6.22 17.31
N TRP A 194 13.84 5.23 16.56
CA TRP A 194 14.66 5.49 15.38
C TRP A 194 13.79 5.55 14.13
N VAL A 195 14.25 6.35 13.18
CA VAL A 195 13.74 6.32 11.82
C VAL A 195 14.74 5.55 10.97
N ARG A 196 14.27 4.53 10.27
CA ARG A 196 15.10 3.72 9.37
C ARG A 196 14.86 4.18 7.93
N ILE A 197 15.94 4.40 7.20
CA ILE A 197 15.91 4.79 5.80
C ILE A 197 16.55 3.69 4.97
N ILE A 198 15.79 3.16 4.03
CA ILE A 198 16.21 2.07 3.15
C ILE A 198 16.53 2.65 1.78
N THR A 199 17.77 2.43 1.32
CA THR A 199 18.21 2.83 -0.02
C THR A 199 18.70 1.64 -0.82
N SER A 200 18.45 1.68 -2.12
CA SER A 200 19.11 0.80 -3.08
C SER A 200 20.32 1.53 -3.65
N ASP A 201 21.51 1.03 -3.37
CA ASP A 201 22.78 1.65 -3.73
C ASP A 201 23.47 0.90 -4.86
N ARG A 202 23.93 1.64 -5.87
CA ARG A 202 24.69 1.07 -6.99
C ARG A 202 26.15 0.86 -6.58
N MET A 203 26.59 -0.38 -6.64
CA MET A 203 27.98 -0.77 -6.40
C MET A 203 28.89 -0.48 -7.60
N PRO A 204 30.23 -0.43 -7.42
CA PRO A 204 31.19 -0.20 -8.52
C PRO A 204 31.05 -1.19 -9.70
N ASN A 205 30.69 -2.45 -9.39
CA ASN A 205 30.45 -3.50 -10.38
C ASN A 205 29.08 -3.39 -11.10
N LYS A 206 28.35 -2.28 -10.90
CA LYS A 206 27.01 -1.99 -11.45
C LYS A 206 25.88 -2.88 -10.92
N ARG A 207 26.15 -3.70 -9.91
CA ARG A 207 25.12 -4.41 -9.13
C ARG A 207 24.53 -3.45 -8.10
N TYR A 208 23.42 -3.87 -7.50
CA TYR A 208 22.73 -3.08 -6.48
C TYR A 208 22.65 -3.89 -5.19
N GLY A 209 23.01 -3.23 -4.09
CA GLY A 209 22.80 -3.67 -2.72
C GLY A 209 21.73 -2.82 -2.05
N ILE A 210 21.42 -3.16 -0.80
CA ILE A 210 20.50 -2.39 0.03
C ILE A 210 21.27 -1.85 1.23
N THR A 211 21.04 -0.60 1.58
CA THR A 211 21.59 0.00 2.79
C THR A 211 20.46 0.45 3.68
N VAL A 212 20.52 0.08 4.95
CA VAL A 212 19.59 0.51 6.00
C VAL A 212 20.34 1.43 6.94
N ARG A 213 19.87 2.66 7.08
CA ARG A 213 20.45 3.65 8.00
C ARG A 213 19.42 4.05 9.03
N ALA A 214 19.77 3.98 10.30
CA ALA A 214 18.91 4.43 11.39
C ALA A 214 19.36 5.78 11.93
N PHE A 215 18.40 6.66 12.21
CA PHE A 215 18.63 7.99 12.75
C PHE A 215 17.73 8.25 13.96
N SER A 216 18.21 9.06 14.90
CA SER A 216 17.36 9.66 15.93
C SER A 216 16.44 10.73 15.34
N THR A 217 15.41 11.17 16.08
CA THR A 217 14.52 12.28 15.68
C THR A 217 15.20 13.66 15.65
N MET A 218 16.48 13.73 16.00
CA MET A 218 17.35 14.92 15.85
C MET A 218 18.28 14.81 14.63
N GLY A 219 18.21 13.71 13.87
CA GLY A 219 19.02 13.45 12.68
C GLY A 219 20.43 12.91 12.95
N GLU A 220 20.68 12.43 14.17
CA GLU A 220 21.95 11.78 14.52
C GLU A 220 21.93 10.33 14.04
N GLN A 221 22.96 9.90 13.29
CA GLN A 221 23.04 8.54 12.79
C GLN A 221 23.34 7.56 13.94
N VAL A 222 22.51 6.53 14.06
CA VAL A 222 22.63 5.48 15.07
C VAL A 222 23.45 4.31 14.52
N PHE A 223 23.04 3.75 13.37
CA PHE A 223 23.75 2.66 12.70
C PHE A 223 23.56 2.70 11.19
N THR A 224 24.44 1.98 10.48
CA THR A 224 24.32 1.70 9.05
C THR A 224 24.61 0.22 8.81
N ASN A 225 23.69 -0.47 8.16
CA ASN A 225 23.85 -1.87 7.75
C ASN A 225 23.76 -1.95 6.22
N GLU A 226 24.74 -2.59 5.60
CA GLU A 226 24.80 -2.79 4.15
C GLU A 226 24.59 -4.26 3.80
N LEU A 227 23.70 -4.52 2.83
CA LEU A 227 23.45 -5.83 2.26
C LEU A 227 24.01 -5.89 0.86
N LEU A 228 24.98 -6.80 0.69
CA LEU A 228 25.62 -7.04 -0.59
C LEU A 228 24.99 -8.24 -1.28
N ALA A 229 24.50 -8.04 -2.50
CA ALA A 229 23.99 -9.14 -3.30
C ALA A 229 25.09 -10.17 -3.62
N LYS A 230 24.74 -11.46 -3.60
CA LYS A 230 25.58 -12.55 -4.10
C LYS A 230 26.05 -12.27 -5.54
N GLU A 231 27.18 -12.85 -5.93
CA GLU A 231 27.69 -12.79 -7.31
C GLU A 231 26.58 -13.06 -8.35
N ASP A 232 26.60 -12.27 -9.43
CA ASP A 232 25.59 -12.27 -10.50
C ASP A 232 24.15 -11.89 -10.11
N LEU A 233 23.88 -11.43 -8.89
CA LEU A 233 22.56 -10.93 -8.47
C LEU A 233 22.60 -9.44 -8.12
N SER A 234 21.42 -8.82 -8.14
CA SER A 234 21.17 -7.48 -7.61
C SER A 234 19.90 -7.50 -6.79
N LEU A 235 19.90 -6.81 -5.65
CA LEU A 235 18.68 -6.56 -4.88
C LEU A 235 17.91 -5.42 -5.56
N THR A 236 16.61 -5.59 -5.79
CA THR A 236 15.79 -4.63 -6.56
C THR A 236 14.89 -3.77 -5.69
N ASP A 237 14.44 -4.34 -4.57
CA ASP A 237 13.51 -3.78 -3.59
C ASP A 237 13.79 -4.37 -2.21
N GLY A 238 13.22 -3.81 -1.15
CA GLY A 238 13.37 -4.29 0.22
C GLY A 238 12.38 -3.66 1.20
N ARG A 239 11.88 -4.47 2.13
CA ARG A 239 11.03 -4.10 3.26
C ARG A 239 11.59 -4.75 4.52
N ILE A 240 11.54 -4.03 5.64
CA ILE A 240 12.00 -4.54 6.94
C ILE A 240 10.79 -5.13 7.68
N VAL A 241 11.04 -6.10 8.57
CA VAL A 241 10.02 -6.59 9.50
C VAL A 241 9.72 -5.51 10.54
N ASN A 242 8.51 -4.98 10.52
CA ASN A 242 8.00 -4.10 11.56
C ASN A 242 7.72 -4.95 12.81
N SER A 243 8.65 -4.96 13.77
CA SER A 243 8.41 -5.61 15.07
C SER A 243 9.03 -4.83 16.22
N SER A 244 8.34 -4.91 17.36
CA SER A 244 8.69 -4.35 18.66
C SER A 244 10.04 -4.84 19.22
N GLU A 245 10.48 -6.01 18.78
CA GLU A 245 11.72 -6.67 19.21
C GLU A 245 12.87 -6.51 18.21
N GLY A 246 12.82 -5.51 17.33
CA GLY A 246 13.91 -5.22 16.40
C GLY A 246 13.98 -6.28 15.30
N GLY A 247 13.16 -6.11 14.27
CA GLY A 247 13.22 -6.95 13.08
C GLY A 247 14.57 -6.80 12.37
N ASN A 248 15.48 -7.75 12.58
CA ASN A 248 16.73 -7.86 11.84
C ASN A 248 16.55 -8.50 10.46
N LEU A 249 15.31 -8.86 10.12
CA LEU A 249 14.96 -9.40 8.82
C LEU A 249 14.57 -8.30 7.83
N LEU A 250 15.09 -8.43 6.61
CA LEU A 250 14.74 -7.63 5.46
C LEU A 250 14.44 -8.56 4.30
N ALA A 251 13.26 -8.43 3.68
CA ALA A 251 12.90 -9.23 2.52
C ALA A 251 12.56 -8.33 1.34
N GLY A 252 12.75 -8.86 0.14
CA GLY A 252 12.43 -8.12 -1.07
C GLY A 252 12.70 -8.94 -2.32
N THR A 253 12.73 -8.26 -3.46
CA THR A 253 12.93 -8.92 -4.75
C THR A 253 14.37 -8.86 -5.22
N TYR A 254 14.79 -9.84 -6.03
CA TYR A 254 16.10 -9.82 -6.67
C TYR A 254 16.04 -10.03 -8.18
N SER A 255 17.02 -9.46 -8.89
CA SER A 255 17.24 -9.65 -10.32
C SER A 255 18.63 -10.24 -10.60
N VAL A 256 18.90 -10.54 -11.88
CA VAL A 256 20.19 -11.11 -12.33
C VAL A 256 21.04 -10.00 -12.95
N ARG A 257 22.28 -9.87 -12.47
CA ARG A 257 23.37 -8.98 -12.89
C ARG A 257 23.13 -7.48 -12.74
N ARG A 258 21.99 -6.97 -13.21
CA ARG A 258 21.63 -5.55 -13.15
C ARG A 258 20.27 -5.42 -12.50
N ARG A 259 20.05 -4.31 -11.80
CA ARG A 259 18.71 -3.95 -11.33
C ARG A 259 17.81 -3.78 -12.55
N THR A 260 16.70 -4.51 -12.56
CA THR A 260 15.64 -4.44 -13.54
C THR A 260 14.34 -4.25 -12.80
N GLU A 261 13.33 -3.66 -13.45
CA GLU A 261 11.98 -3.57 -12.87
C GLU A 261 11.36 -4.93 -12.61
N THR A 262 11.83 -5.97 -13.31
CA THR A 262 11.38 -7.34 -13.10
C THR A 262 12.35 -8.14 -12.23
N SER A 263 11.78 -9.04 -11.44
CA SER A 263 12.47 -9.89 -10.49
C SER A 263 12.41 -11.36 -10.91
N ARG A 264 13.34 -12.15 -10.35
CA ARG A 264 13.43 -13.62 -10.53
C ARG A 264 12.89 -14.40 -9.34
N GLY A 265 12.73 -13.74 -8.20
CA GLY A 265 12.38 -14.35 -6.94
C GLY A 265 12.50 -13.35 -5.79
N ILE A 266 12.38 -13.89 -4.59
CA ILE A 266 12.45 -13.19 -3.31
C ILE A 266 13.80 -13.51 -2.65
N TYR A 267 14.37 -12.53 -1.96
CA TYR A 267 15.44 -12.76 -1.02
C TYR A 267 14.96 -12.39 0.39
N VAL A 268 15.54 -13.05 1.38
CA VAL A 268 15.35 -12.72 2.80
C VAL A 268 16.74 -12.61 3.41
N ALA A 269 17.02 -11.47 4.01
CA ALA A 269 18.27 -11.14 4.64
C ALA A 269 18.06 -11.02 6.15
N ASP A 270 19.07 -11.46 6.91
CA ASP A 270 19.10 -11.40 8.37
C ASP A 270 20.37 -10.64 8.80
N PHE A 271 20.19 -9.46 9.38
CA PHE A 271 21.29 -8.59 9.78
C PHE A 271 22.16 -9.15 10.90
N ASP A 272 21.67 -10.13 11.69
CA ASP A 272 22.45 -10.74 12.77
C ASP A 272 23.44 -11.80 12.28
N LYS A 273 23.24 -12.29 11.06
CA LYS A 273 24.11 -13.31 10.47
C LYS A 273 25.37 -12.72 9.86
N SER A 274 26.41 -13.53 9.82
CA SER A 274 27.63 -13.20 9.08
C SER A 274 27.33 -12.98 7.59
N GLU A 275 28.04 -12.06 6.95
CA GLU A 275 27.84 -11.67 5.53
C GLU A 275 27.69 -12.86 4.55
N LYS A 276 28.34 -14.00 4.83
CA LYS A 276 28.29 -15.19 3.95
C LYS A 276 26.95 -15.91 3.95
N ASP A 277 26.28 -15.93 5.10
CA ASP A 277 25.01 -16.64 5.33
C ASP A 277 23.85 -15.66 5.55
N GLN A 278 24.10 -14.37 5.28
CA GLN A 278 23.19 -13.28 5.58
C GLN A 278 21.94 -13.29 4.71
N ILE A 279 22.00 -13.84 3.47
CA ILE A 279 20.91 -13.74 2.50
C ILE A 279 20.52 -15.11 1.94
N ASN A 280 19.25 -15.47 2.14
CA ASN A 280 18.58 -16.57 1.46
C ASN A 280 17.90 -16.10 0.17
N TYR A 281 17.99 -16.90 -0.90
CA TYR A 281 17.38 -16.59 -2.20
C TYR A 281 16.39 -17.67 -2.65
N TYR A 282 15.15 -17.27 -2.86
CA TYR A 282 14.03 -18.12 -3.29
C TYR A 282 13.60 -17.75 -4.70
N ASN A 283 13.81 -18.66 -5.68
CA ASN A 283 13.28 -18.45 -7.02
C ASN A 283 11.77 -18.69 -7.01
N TYR A 284 11.00 -17.97 -7.83
CA TYR A 284 9.55 -18.23 -7.94
C TYR A 284 9.23 -19.67 -8.36
N GLY A 285 10.11 -20.33 -9.12
CA GLY A 285 9.97 -21.74 -9.48
C GLY A 285 10.24 -22.73 -8.35
N ASP A 286 10.77 -22.26 -7.22
CA ASP A 286 11.06 -23.07 -6.03
C ASP A 286 9.92 -23.01 -4.99
N LEU A 287 8.96 -22.08 -5.16
CA LEU A 287 7.75 -21.93 -4.34
C LEU A 287 6.66 -22.92 -4.77
N GLU A 288 5.94 -23.48 -3.80
CA GLU A 288 5.03 -24.60 -4.01
C GLU A 288 3.70 -24.13 -4.62
N ASN A 289 3.13 -23.07 -4.06
CA ASN A 289 1.79 -22.58 -4.36
C ASN A 289 1.75 -21.27 -5.15
N PHE A 290 2.90 -20.68 -5.44
CA PHE A 290 3.04 -19.43 -6.18
C PHE A 290 2.25 -19.40 -7.49
N PHE A 291 2.09 -20.55 -8.17
CA PHE A 291 1.38 -20.64 -9.45
C PHE A 291 -0.10 -21.05 -9.32
N ASN A 292 -0.65 -21.12 -8.10
CA ASN A 292 -2.04 -21.57 -7.87
C ASN A 292 -3.10 -20.59 -8.39
N TYR A 293 -2.76 -19.31 -8.55
CA TYR A 293 -3.62 -18.31 -9.18
C TYR A 293 -3.91 -18.60 -10.67
N MET A 294 -3.15 -19.49 -11.30
CA MET A 294 -3.33 -19.81 -12.71
C MET A 294 -4.39 -20.91 -12.91
N ARG A 295 -5.15 -20.79 -14.00
CA ARG A 295 -6.01 -21.89 -14.49
C ARG A 295 -5.23 -23.21 -14.58
N GLU A 296 -5.85 -24.31 -14.18
CA GLU A 296 -5.22 -25.63 -14.00
C GLU A 296 -4.36 -26.08 -15.20
N LYS A 297 -4.90 -26.01 -16.42
CA LYS A 297 -4.17 -26.39 -17.65
C LYS A 297 -2.90 -25.56 -17.90
N ARG A 298 -2.86 -24.30 -17.45
CA ARG A 298 -1.69 -23.41 -17.58
C ARG A 298 -0.69 -23.70 -16.47
N LYS A 299 -1.17 -23.86 -15.22
CA LYS A 299 -0.38 -24.26 -14.05
C LYS A 299 0.40 -25.54 -14.33
N GLU A 300 -0.27 -26.62 -14.74
CA GLU A 300 0.37 -27.90 -15.06
C GLU A 300 1.49 -27.76 -16.10
N ARG A 301 1.26 -26.98 -17.16
CA ARG A 301 2.24 -26.76 -18.23
C ARG A 301 3.49 -26.08 -17.70
N ILE A 302 3.34 -25.13 -16.78
CA ILE A 302 4.45 -24.41 -16.17
C ILE A 302 5.21 -25.32 -15.19
N LEU A 303 4.50 -26.04 -14.32
CA LEU A 303 5.12 -27.01 -13.39
C LEU A 303 5.92 -28.08 -14.14
N LYS A 304 5.37 -28.64 -15.22
CA LYS A 304 6.10 -29.58 -16.11
C LYS A 304 7.34 -28.96 -16.75
N ARG A 305 7.37 -27.64 -16.99
CA ARG A 305 8.56 -26.94 -17.52
C ARG A 305 9.61 -26.70 -16.44
N ILE A 306 9.18 -26.34 -15.23
CA ILE A 306 10.06 -26.17 -14.06
C ILE A 306 10.76 -27.50 -13.78
N ALA A 307 10.01 -28.60 -13.63
CA ALA A 307 10.56 -29.93 -13.36
C ALA A 307 11.59 -30.35 -14.41
N ARG A 308 11.29 -30.20 -15.71
CA ARG A 308 12.21 -30.50 -16.81
C ARG A 308 13.51 -29.69 -16.77
N LYS A 309 13.47 -28.44 -16.30
CA LYS A 309 14.66 -27.60 -16.16
C LYS A 309 15.47 -28.00 -14.91
N LYS A 310 14.80 -28.27 -13.79
CA LYS A 310 15.40 -28.71 -12.52
C LYS A 310 16.23 -29.98 -12.69
N VAL A 311 15.71 -30.98 -13.41
CA VAL A 311 16.46 -32.22 -13.78
C VAL A 311 17.75 -31.93 -14.54
N LYS A 312 17.79 -30.85 -15.34
CA LYS A 312 18.98 -30.43 -16.10
C LYS A 312 19.92 -29.50 -15.31
N GLY A 313 19.71 -29.36 -14.00
CA GLY A 313 20.46 -28.43 -13.15
C GLY A 313 20.26 -26.95 -13.52
N ARG A 314 19.16 -26.61 -14.21
CA ARG A 314 18.86 -25.24 -14.64
C ARG A 314 17.59 -24.74 -13.98
N LYS A 315 17.52 -23.44 -13.64
CA LYS A 315 16.28 -22.80 -13.19
C LYS A 315 15.51 -22.20 -14.37
N LEU A 316 14.18 -22.25 -14.31
CA LEU A 316 13.34 -21.54 -15.29
C LEU A 316 13.39 -20.04 -14.99
N ARG A 317 13.40 -19.22 -16.04
CA ARG A 317 13.50 -17.76 -15.91
C ARG A 317 12.10 -17.16 -15.84
N PHE A 318 11.69 -16.74 -14.65
CA PHE A 318 10.49 -15.95 -14.40
C PHE A 318 10.82 -14.46 -14.39
N SER A 319 9.86 -13.60 -14.71
CA SER A 319 10.06 -12.16 -14.84
C SER A 319 8.79 -11.44 -14.41
N TYR A 320 8.65 -11.23 -13.11
CA TYR A 320 7.50 -10.54 -12.51
C TYR A 320 7.92 -9.14 -12.06
N ARG A 321 7.07 -8.13 -12.25
CA ARG A 321 7.16 -6.93 -11.41
C ARG A 321 6.30 -7.22 -10.19
N LEU A 322 6.88 -7.09 -9.01
CA LEU A 322 6.22 -7.42 -7.76
C LEU A 322 6.34 -6.20 -6.87
N PHE A 323 5.20 -5.62 -6.52
CA PHE A 323 5.10 -4.58 -5.52
C PHE A 323 5.11 -5.27 -4.15
N VAL A 324 6.09 -4.95 -3.31
CA VAL A 324 6.34 -5.64 -2.04
C VAL A 324 5.78 -4.77 -0.91
N GLN A 325 4.83 -5.30 -0.15
CA GLN A 325 4.27 -4.62 1.03
C GLN A 325 5.16 -4.85 2.25
N ASP A 326 4.86 -4.13 3.33
CA ASP A 326 5.52 -4.32 4.62
C ASP A 326 5.41 -5.77 5.14
N ILE A 327 6.46 -6.24 5.82
CA ILE A 327 6.48 -7.61 6.34
C ILE A 327 5.77 -7.64 7.69
N ILE A 328 4.74 -8.48 7.78
CA ILE A 328 3.93 -8.62 8.98
C ILE A 328 4.50 -9.73 9.85
N LYS A 329 4.83 -9.40 11.10
CA LYS A 329 5.26 -10.38 12.11
C LYS A 329 4.03 -11.00 12.77
N GLN A 330 3.84 -12.31 12.63
CA GLN A 330 2.77 -13.06 13.29
C GLN A 330 3.35 -14.27 14.02
N ASN A 331 3.37 -14.22 15.35
CA ASN A 331 4.02 -15.24 16.19
C ASN A 331 5.49 -15.46 15.79
N LYS A 332 5.84 -16.67 15.33
CA LYS A 332 7.19 -17.05 14.84
C LYS A 332 7.32 -16.98 13.31
N GLU A 333 6.32 -16.42 12.64
CA GLU A 333 6.30 -16.30 11.19
C GLU A 333 6.42 -14.84 10.77
N ASN A 334 7.18 -14.60 9.71
CA ASN A 334 7.37 -13.33 9.05
C ASN A 334 6.70 -13.43 7.68
N ILE A 335 5.61 -12.69 7.48
CA ILE A 335 4.71 -12.85 6.35
C ILE A 335 4.94 -11.71 5.36
N LEU A 336 5.46 -12.06 4.18
CA LEU A 336 5.67 -11.15 3.08
C LEU A 336 4.50 -11.22 2.09
N ILE A 337 3.96 -10.06 1.73
CA ILE A 337 2.95 -9.93 0.68
C ILE A 337 3.60 -9.26 -0.54
N GLY A 338 3.34 -9.82 -1.71
CA GLY A 338 3.79 -9.25 -2.97
C GLY A 338 2.70 -9.25 -4.02
N GLU A 339 2.45 -8.12 -4.66
CA GLU A 339 1.43 -7.96 -5.68
C GLU A 339 2.04 -7.85 -7.07
N ALA A 340 1.70 -8.80 -7.95
CA ALA A 340 2.30 -8.88 -9.28
C ALA A 340 1.51 -8.04 -10.28
N TYR A 341 2.20 -7.07 -10.90
CA TYR A 341 1.60 -6.10 -11.81
C TYR A 341 2.35 -5.98 -13.14
N TYR A 342 1.71 -5.34 -14.12
CA TYR A 342 2.36 -4.88 -15.34
C TYR A 342 1.75 -3.59 -15.87
N PRO A 343 2.56 -2.65 -16.40
CA PRO A 343 2.04 -1.44 -17.01
C PRO A 343 1.27 -1.78 -18.29
N THR A 344 0.12 -1.15 -18.44
CA THR A 344 -0.71 -1.20 -19.65
C THR A 344 -0.69 0.13 -20.35
N TYR A 345 -0.90 0.09 -21.67
CA TYR A 345 -0.90 1.27 -22.50
C TYR A 345 -2.00 1.15 -23.55
N SER A 346 -2.70 2.25 -23.81
CA SER A 346 -3.74 2.36 -24.81
C SER A 346 -3.24 3.18 -26.00
N ASN A 347 -3.64 2.79 -27.21
CA ASN A 347 -3.32 3.54 -28.42
C ASN A 347 -4.45 4.56 -28.64
N ARG A 348 -4.15 5.85 -28.48
CA ARG A 348 -5.08 6.91 -28.84
C ARG A 348 -4.76 7.41 -30.24
N SER A 349 -5.71 7.24 -31.16
CA SER A 349 -5.66 7.89 -32.47
C SER A 349 -6.36 9.23 -32.35
N TYR A 350 -5.59 10.33 -32.35
CA TYR A 350 -6.17 11.65 -32.54
C TYR A 350 -6.61 11.77 -34.00
N GLY A 351 -7.88 11.48 -34.26
CA GLY A 351 -8.50 11.85 -35.53
C GLY A 351 -8.58 13.37 -35.60
N TYR A 352 -7.67 14.00 -36.35
CA TYR A 352 -7.84 15.40 -36.72
C TYR A 352 -9.17 15.53 -37.46
N GLY A 353 -10.04 16.41 -36.97
CA GLY A 353 -11.31 16.73 -37.63
C GLY A 353 -11.07 17.07 -39.09
N PHE A 354 -11.88 16.48 -39.95
CA PHE A 354 -11.82 16.63 -41.40
C PHE A 354 -12.04 18.11 -41.77
N SER A 355 -10.95 18.88 -41.97
CA SER A 355 -11.02 20.24 -42.51
C SER A 355 -11.14 20.15 -44.04
N PRO A 356 -12.23 20.63 -44.67
CA PRO A 356 -12.43 20.54 -46.12
C PRO A 356 -11.45 21.36 -46.97
N TYR A 357 -10.59 22.18 -46.34
CA TYR A 357 -9.77 23.19 -47.02
C TYR A 357 -8.26 22.98 -46.94
N SER A 358 -7.79 21.86 -46.36
CA SER A 358 -6.35 21.59 -46.24
C SER A 358 -6.06 20.09 -46.23
N TYR A 359 -5.84 19.52 -47.42
CA TYR A 359 -5.34 18.16 -47.60
C TYR A 359 -3.81 18.16 -47.50
N ASP A 360 -3.27 17.85 -46.32
CA ASP A 360 -1.84 17.57 -46.13
C ASP A 360 -1.62 16.05 -46.05
N PRO A 361 -1.11 15.40 -47.12
CA PRO A 361 -0.89 13.95 -47.17
C PRO A 361 0.23 13.45 -46.25
N PHE A 362 0.95 14.32 -45.53
CA PHE A 362 1.97 13.94 -44.54
C PHE A 362 1.46 13.92 -43.09
N THR A 363 0.19 14.29 -42.85
CA THR A 363 -0.43 14.28 -41.51
C THR A 363 -1.20 12.99 -41.21
N SER A 364 -0.69 11.85 -41.67
CA SER A 364 -1.21 10.54 -41.24
C SER A 364 -1.13 10.42 -39.71
N GLY A 365 -2.29 10.19 -39.08
CA GLY A 365 -2.49 10.26 -37.63
C GLY A 365 -1.43 9.48 -36.86
N ARG A 366 -0.61 10.21 -36.09
CA ARG A 366 0.34 9.60 -35.17
C ARG A 366 -0.46 8.97 -34.03
N SER A 367 -0.65 7.65 -34.10
CA SER A 367 -1.11 6.87 -32.94
C SER A 367 -0.08 7.03 -31.84
N THR A 368 -0.43 7.73 -30.76
CA THR A 368 0.43 7.83 -29.57
C THR A 368 0.00 6.77 -28.57
N GLN A 369 0.99 6.05 -28.05
CA GLN A 369 0.79 5.10 -26.96
C GLN A 369 0.77 5.89 -25.67
N VAL A 370 -0.36 5.86 -24.95
CA VAL A 370 -0.58 6.56 -23.69
C VAL A 370 -0.63 5.53 -22.56
N PHE A 371 0.01 5.84 -21.43
CA PHE A 371 -0.05 4.98 -20.24
C PHE A 371 -1.49 4.87 -19.76
N ASP A 372 -1.92 3.64 -19.47
CA ASP A 372 -3.32 3.27 -19.21
C ASP A 372 -3.48 2.61 -17.84
N GLY A 373 -2.49 2.76 -16.95
CA GLY A 373 -2.47 2.18 -15.60
C GLY A 373 -1.70 0.86 -15.49
N TYR A 374 -1.49 0.43 -14.24
CA TYR A 374 -0.91 -0.84 -13.86
C TYR A 374 -2.01 -1.87 -13.65
N LYS A 375 -1.93 -2.98 -14.39
CA LYS A 375 -2.85 -4.11 -14.20
C LYS A 375 -2.23 -5.13 -13.26
N TYR A 376 -2.98 -5.48 -12.22
CA TYR A 376 -2.61 -6.51 -11.25
C TYR A 376 -3.07 -7.89 -11.75
N THR A 377 -2.40 -8.94 -11.27
CA THR A 377 -2.65 -10.32 -11.72
C THR A 377 -2.88 -11.30 -10.58
N HIS A 378 -2.10 -11.16 -9.53
CA HIS A 378 -2.19 -11.98 -8.33
C HIS A 378 -1.37 -11.34 -7.23
N ALA A 379 -1.78 -11.56 -5.98
CA ALA A 379 -0.91 -11.43 -4.83
C ALA A 379 -0.29 -12.79 -4.50
N VAL A 380 0.87 -12.74 -3.84
CA VAL A 380 1.53 -13.89 -3.25
C VAL A 380 1.83 -13.58 -1.80
N ILE A 381 1.65 -14.58 -0.96
CA ILE A 381 1.92 -14.51 0.47
C ILE A 381 2.93 -15.58 0.77
N ILE A 382 4.00 -15.21 1.46
CA ILE A 382 5.11 -16.10 1.73
C ILE A 382 5.50 -15.94 3.20
N ALA A 383 5.49 -17.04 3.94
CA ALA A 383 5.92 -17.03 5.32
C ALA A 383 7.35 -17.56 5.45
N PHE A 384 8.11 -16.89 6.30
CA PHE A 384 9.46 -17.26 6.70
C PHE A 384 9.55 -17.40 8.22
N ASP A 385 10.44 -18.26 8.71
CA ASP A 385 10.83 -18.22 10.12
C ASP A 385 11.74 -17.02 10.41
N ASP A 386 12.16 -16.89 11.67
CA ASP A 386 13.06 -15.83 12.14
C ASP A 386 14.48 -15.90 11.57
N GLU A 387 14.86 -17.05 11.00
CA GLU A 387 16.11 -17.21 10.28
C GLU A 387 15.97 -16.92 8.77
N GLY A 388 14.79 -16.48 8.33
CA GLY A 388 14.49 -16.18 6.94
C GLY A 388 14.38 -17.42 6.06
N LYS A 389 14.06 -18.58 6.62
CA LYS A 389 13.80 -19.82 5.89
C LYS A 389 12.33 -19.94 5.53
N LEU A 390 12.06 -20.27 4.28
CA LEU A 390 10.70 -20.50 3.76
C LEU A 390 9.95 -21.58 4.55
N LEU A 391 8.76 -21.24 5.03
CA LEU A 391 7.83 -22.13 5.71
C LEU A 391 6.72 -22.61 4.76
N TRP A 392 6.01 -21.66 4.15
CA TRP A 392 4.90 -21.92 3.25
C TRP A 392 4.68 -20.73 2.32
N ASP A 393 3.94 -20.95 1.23
CA ASP A 393 3.51 -19.89 0.33
C ASP A 393 2.07 -20.11 -0.15
N ASN A 394 1.40 -19.04 -0.56
CA ASN A 394 0.11 -19.09 -1.22
C ASN A 394 -0.02 -17.95 -2.24
N SER A 395 -1.02 -18.05 -3.10
CA SER A 395 -1.31 -17.01 -4.10
C SER A 395 -2.79 -16.68 -4.13
N PHE A 396 -3.12 -15.42 -4.39
CA PHE A 396 -4.49 -14.93 -4.52
C PHE A 396 -4.68 -14.25 -5.88
N GLU A 397 -5.65 -14.72 -6.65
CA GLU A 397 -5.90 -14.27 -8.03
C GLU A 397 -6.64 -12.92 -8.09
N ILE A 398 -6.04 -11.97 -8.81
CA ILE A 398 -6.53 -10.60 -9.04
C ILE A 398 -6.69 -10.42 -10.55
N ASN A 399 -7.88 -10.61 -11.11
CA ASN A 399 -8.05 -10.63 -12.57
C ASN A 399 -8.52 -9.28 -13.15
N ASP A 400 -9.02 -8.41 -12.28
CA ASP A 400 -9.95 -7.36 -12.64
C ASP A 400 -9.41 -5.96 -12.29
N LEU A 401 -8.47 -5.87 -11.34
CA LEU A 401 -7.96 -4.61 -10.80
C LEU A 401 -6.92 -3.92 -11.69
N LYS A 402 -7.09 -2.61 -11.86
CA LYS A 402 -6.14 -1.69 -12.49
C LYS A 402 -6.10 -0.38 -11.71
N SER A 403 -4.91 0.11 -11.37
CA SER A 403 -4.70 1.43 -10.75
C SER A 403 -3.74 2.27 -11.61
N PHE A 404 -3.89 3.59 -11.60
CA PHE A 404 -2.92 4.49 -12.23
C PHE A 404 -1.62 4.61 -11.43
N GLN A 405 -1.67 4.30 -10.14
CA GLN A 405 -0.53 4.30 -9.24
C GLN A 405 -0.21 2.87 -8.78
N LEU A 406 0.94 2.69 -8.12
CA LEU A 406 1.29 1.42 -7.48
C LEU A 406 0.94 1.55 -6.01
N GLU A 407 -0.02 0.75 -5.57
CA GLU A 407 -0.71 0.86 -4.29
C GLU A 407 -0.98 -0.54 -3.76
N GLU A 408 -1.23 -0.63 -2.45
CA GLU A 408 -1.61 -1.87 -1.78
C GLU A 408 -3.10 -2.14 -2.04
N HIS A 409 -3.44 -3.38 -2.42
CA HIS A 409 -4.84 -3.76 -2.66
C HIS A 409 -5.25 -4.98 -1.84
N VAL A 410 -4.33 -5.92 -1.61
CA VAL A 410 -4.62 -7.11 -0.81
C VAL A 410 -4.27 -6.86 0.66
N GLN A 411 -5.29 -6.99 1.50
CA GLN A 411 -5.22 -6.88 2.95
C GLN A 411 -5.29 -8.27 3.60
N LEU A 412 -4.71 -8.43 4.79
CA LEU A 412 -4.74 -9.68 5.57
C LEU A 412 -5.41 -9.51 6.93
N ALA A 413 -6.29 -10.45 7.28
CA ALA A 413 -6.74 -10.65 8.65
C ALA A 413 -6.14 -11.93 9.23
N PHE A 414 -5.71 -11.86 10.49
CA PHE A 414 -5.11 -12.99 11.19
C PHE A 414 -6.10 -13.55 12.21
N LEU A 415 -6.66 -14.72 11.90
CA LEU A 415 -7.44 -15.51 12.83
C LEU A 415 -6.53 -16.52 13.53
N LYS A 416 -7.05 -17.22 14.55
CA LYS A 416 -6.23 -18.10 15.41
C LYS A 416 -5.37 -19.11 14.66
N ASN A 417 -5.90 -19.69 13.57
CA ASN A 417 -5.22 -20.71 12.76
C ASN A 417 -5.34 -20.44 11.26
N GLU A 418 -5.94 -19.32 10.86
CA GLU A 418 -6.31 -19.05 9.48
C GLU A 418 -5.92 -17.62 9.13
N ILE A 419 -5.60 -17.41 7.85
CA ILE A 419 -5.33 -16.10 7.30
C ILE A 419 -6.40 -15.84 6.24
N VAL A 420 -7.10 -14.73 6.41
CA VAL A 420 -8.10 -14.27 5.45
C VAL A 420 -7.45 -13.21 4.58
N MET A 421 -7.42 -13.46 3.28
CA MET A 421 -7.00 -12.49 2.28
C MET A 421 -8.22 -11.83 1.69
N LEU A 422 -8.20 -10.50 1.59
CA LEU A 422 -9.30 -9.75 1.00
C LEU A 422 -8.79 -8.58 0.18
N TYR A 423 -9.48 -8.29 -0.93
CA TYR A 423 -9.33 -7.05 -1.68
C TYR A 423 -10.70 -6.56 -2.14
N LEU A 424 -10.85 -5.26 -2.34
CA LEU A 424 -12.06 -4.66 -2.88
C LEU A 424 -11.93 -4.48 -4.39
N TYR A 425 -12.98 -4.84 -5.13
CA TYR A 425 -13.13 -4.48 -6.53
C TYR A 425 -14.59 -4.42 -6.91
N ASP A 426 -15.02 -3.34 -7.55
CA ASP A 426 -16.39 -3.11 -8.02
C ASP A 426 -17.40 -3.26 -6.87
N GLN A 427 -17.11 -2.60 -5.75
CA GLN A 427 -17.94 -2.66 -4.53
C GLN A 427 -18.16 -4.07 -3.96
N GLN A 428 -17.31 -5.01 -4.33
CA GLN A 428 -17.36 -6.39 -3.90
C GLN A 428 -16.05 -6.78 -3.21
N LEU A 429 -16.16 -7.26 -1.97
CA LEU A 429 -15.04 -7.89 -1.27
C LEU A 429 -14.77 -9.24 -1.92
N LYS A 430 -13.56 -9.42 -2.43
CA LYS A 430 -13.06 -10.70 -2.93
C LYS A 430 -12.24 -11.34 -1.83
N ILE A 431 -12.61 -12.53 -1.39
CA ILE A 431 -12.05 -13.14 -0.18
C ILE A 431 -11.52 -14.53 -0.47
N LYS A 432 -10.44 -14.92 0.21
CA LYS A 432 -9.90 -16.28 0.20
C LYS A 432 -9.31 -16.61 1.58
N VAL A 433 -9.61 -17.80 2.11
CA VAL A 433 -9.15 -18.24 3.43
C VAL A 433 -8.11 -19.35 3.29
N ILE A 434 -6.98 -19.19 3.96
CA ILE A 434 -5.88 -20.17 3.95
C ILE A 434 -5.45 -20.55 5.35
N LYS A 435 -4.83 -21.71 5.44
CA LYS A 435 -4.11 -22.19 6.61
C LYS A 435 -2.77 -22.74 6.15
N ASN A 436 -1.73 -21.94 6.27
CA ASN A 436 -0.40 -22.23 5.73
C ASN A 436 -0.50 -22.56 4.21
N ASN A 437 -0.04 -23.75 3.80
CA ASN A 437 -0.13 -24.22 2.42
C ASN A 437 -1.53 -24.67 1.98
N GLU A 438 -2.47 -24.85 2.91
CA GLU A 438 -3.81 -25.35 2.61
C GLU A 438 -4.78 -24.20 2.32
N ILE A 439 -5.64 -24.40 1.32
CA ILE A 439 -6.76 -23.50 1.04
C ILE A 439 -7.95 -24.03 1.84
N VAL A 440 -8.37 -23.29 2.87
CA VAL A 440 -9.54 -23.64 3.69
C VAL A 440 -10.80 -23.31 2.92
N GLU A 441 -10.83 -22.11 2.33
CA GLU A 441 -11.94 -21.65 1.50
C GLU A 441 -11.42 -20.99 0.23
N GLY A 442 -11.98 -21.41 -0.90
CA GLY A 442 -11.64 -20.86 -2.21
C GLY A 442 -12.05 -19.38 -2.34
N LYS A 443 -11.76 -18.78 -3.49
CA LYS A 443 -12.16 -17.39 -3.75
C LYS A 443 -13.70 -17.29 -3.76
N TYR A 444 -14.25 -16.48 -2.86
CA TYR A 444 -15.67 -16.09 -2.85
C TYR A 444 -15.81 -14.57 -2.83
N THR A 445 -17.04 -14.09 -2.82
CA THR A 445 -17.36 -12.66 -2.93
C THR A 445 -18.50 -12.28 -2.02
N GLU A 446 -18.39 -11.10 -1.40
CA GLU A 446 -19.46 -10.44 -0.67
C GLU A 446 -19.64 -8.99 -1.15
N ASP A 447 -20.89 -8.56 -1.29
CA ASP A 447 -21.20 -7.18 -1.69
C ASP A 447 -21.02 -6.23 -0.50
N LEU A 448 -20.53 -5.01 -0.75
CA LEU A 448 -20.53 -3.97 0.26
C LEU A 448 -21.97 -3.55 0.59
N LYS A 449 -22.31 -3.54 1.87
CA LYS A 449 -23.59 -3.05 2.37
C LYS A 449 -23.73 -1.55 2.11
N LEU A 450 -24.96 -1.16 1.78
CA LEU A 450 -25.38 0.23 1.68
C LEU A 450 -25.95 0.72 3.02
N MET A 451 -26.19 2.03 3.14
CA MET A 451 -26.60 2.63 4.40
C MET A 451 -28.02 2.20 4.80
N TYR A 452 -28.91 2.07 3.82
CA TYR A 452 -30.29 1.67 4.03
C TYR A 452 -30.62 0.40 3.23
N ASP A 453 -31.42 -0.49 3.79
CA ASP A 453 -31.84 -1.74 3.12
C ASP A 453 -32.61 -1.50 1.80
N SER A 454 -33.24 -0.33 1.68
CA SER A 454 -33.98 0.11 0.49
C SER A 454 -33.11 0.81 -0.56
N ASP A 455 -31.82 1.04 -0.29
CA ASP A 455 -30.91 1.64 -1.25
C ASP A 455 -30.56 0.64 -2.35
N GLU A 456 -30.52 1.14 -3.58
CA GLU A 456 -29.97 0.44 -4.73
C GLU A 456 -28.76 1.20 -5.26
N MET A 457 -27.63 0.51 -5.40
CA MET A 457 -26.46 1.06 -6.06
C MET A 457 -26.74 1.23 -7.56
N LYS A 458 -26.44 2.42 -8.10
CA LYS A 458 -26.59 2.71 -9.54
C LYS A 458 -25.26 2.74 -10.26
N SER A 459 -24.23 3.28 -9.61
CA SER A 459 -22.85 3.26 -10.09
C SER A 459 -21.91 3.61 -8.95
N ASN A 460 -20.67 3.16 -9.04
CA ASN A 460 -19.52 3.54 -8.22
C ASN A 460 -18.46 4.23 -9.09
N ASP A 461 -17.49 4.86 -8.44
CA ASP A 461 -16.25 5.28 -9.06
C ASP A 461 -15.12 4.30 -8.69
N GLU A 462 -14.74 3.43 -9.62
CA GLU A 462 -13.72 2.39 -9.41
C GLU A 462 -12.33 2.97 -9.12
N GLU A 463 -12.05 4.22 -9.52
CA GLU A 463 -10.73 4.84 -9.25
C GLU A 463 -10.62 5.38 -7.82
N LEU A 464 -11.77 5.53 -7.14
CA LEU A 464 -11.86 6.13 -5.81
C LEU A 464 -12.19 5.10 -4.72
N GLU A 465 -12.37 3.84 -5.08
CA GLU A 465 -12.62 2.78 -4.11
C GLU A 465 -11.30 2.27 -3.50
N GLY A 466 -11.31 2.02 -2.20
CA GLY A 466 -10.16 1.49 -1.48
C GLY A 466 -10.56 0.61 -0.31
N LEU A 467 -9.66 -0.28 0.09
CA LEU A 467 -9.79 -1.15 1.25
C LEU A 467 -8.49 -1.15 2.02
N GLU A 468 -8.56 -0.71 3.27
CA GLU A 468 -7.39 -0.56 4.12
C GLU A 468 -7.58 -1.30 5.45
N HIS A 469 -6.47 -1.82 5.98
CA HIS A 469 -6.40 -2.29 7.35
C HIS A 469 -6.61 -1.13 8.33
N TRP A 470 -7.36 -1.35 9.41
CA TRP A 470 -7.63 -0.33 10.42
C TRP A 470 -6.93 -0.63 11.75
N TYR A 471 -7.38 -1.66 12.45
CA TYR A 471 -6.82 -2.16 13.72
C TYR A 471 -7.32 -3.58 13.98
N GLY A 472 -6.46 -4.44 14.53
CA GLY A 472 -6.80 -5.85 14.74
C GLY A 472 -7.29 -6.50 13.44
N ASN A 473 -8.47 -7.12 13.47
CA ASN A 473 -9.14 -7.68 12.28
C ASN A 473 -10.28 -6.78 11.75
N ASN A 474 -10.15 -5.46 11.97
CA ASN A 474 -11.05 -4.45 11.40
C ASN A 474 -10.38 -3.78 10.20
N PHE A 475 -11.18 -3.55 9.17
CA PHE A 475 -10.83 -2.87 7.94
C PHE A 475 -11.86 -1.78 7.67
N TYR A 476 -11.53 -0.85 6.79
CA TYR A 476 -12.52 0.07 6.24
C TYR A 476 -12.43 0.06 4.72
N ALA A 477 -13.58 -0.09 4.08
CA ALA A 477 -13.75 0.19 2.66
C ALA A 477 -14.27 1.61 2.49
N TYR A 478 -13.75 2.35 1.52
CA TYR A 478 -14.23 3.68 1.21
C TYR A 478 -14.37 3.87 -0.30
N GLY A 479 -15.10 4.90 -0.70
CA GLY A 479 -15.27 5.27 -2.10
C GLY A 479 -16.47 6.17 -2.33
N VAL A 480 -16.84 6.32 -3.60
CA VAL A 480 -17.97 7.17 -4.02
C VAL A 480 -19.04 6.35 -4.71
N ASN A 481 -20.27 6.42 -4.18
CA ASN A 481 -21.43 5.74 -4.73
C ASN A 481 -22.50 6.73 -5.20
N LYS A 482 -23.18 6.40 -6.30
CA LYS A 482 -24.50 6.92 -6.64
C LYS A 482 -25.54 5.89 -6.22
N VAL A 483 -26.35 6.25 -5.23
CA VAL A 483 -27.38 5.38 -4.65
C VAL A 483 -28.76 5.96 -4.91
N LYS A 484 -29.73 5.06 -5.06
CA LYS A 484 -31.13 5.41 -5.23
C LYS A 484 -31.97 4.76 -4.13
N ASN A 485 -32.74 5.54 -3.39
CA ASN A 485 -33.68 5.03 -2.40
C ASN A 485 -35.11 5.19 -2.90
N LEU A 486 -35.83 4.09 -3.09
CA LEU A 486 -37.18 4.10 -3.66
C LEU A 486 -38.32 4.08 -2.63
N ARG A 487 -38.02 3.79 -1.37
CA ARG A 487 -39.04 3.33 -0.40
C ARG A 487 -39.13 4.20 0.85
N ASP A 488 -38.06 4.86 1.25
CA ASP A 488 -38.02 5.61 2.50
C ASP A 488 -38.34 7.08 2.26
N GLU A 489 -39.52 7.52 2.74
CA GLU A 489 -40.08 8.86 2.42
C GLU A 489 -39.20 10.05 2.85
N ASN A 490 -38.36 9.85 3.88
CA ASN A 490 -37.48 10.89 4.42
C ASN A 490 -36.06 10.88 3.84
N ILE A 491 -35.79 9.99 2.88
CA ILE A 491 -34.47 9.86 2.25
C ILE A 491 -34.57 10.37 0.82
N LYS A 492 -33.62 11.22 0.41
CA LYS A 492 -33.55 11.71 -0.97
C LYS A 492 -33.51 10.53 -1.95
N LEU A 493 -34.34 10.61 -2.99
CA LEU A 493 -34.49 9.57 -4.01
C LEU A 493 -33.16 9.18 -4.66
N ASN A 494 -32.35 10.16 -5.05
CA ASN A 494 -31.01 9.93 -5.60
C ASN A 494 -30.01 10.69 -4.74
N ARG A 495 -28.94 10.01 -4.34
CA ARG A 495 -27.84 10.59 -3.57
C ARG A 495 -26.53 10.19 -4.20
N LYS A 496 -25.57 11.09 -4.16
CA LYS A 496 -24.17 10.79 -4.45
C LYS A 496 -23.43 10.97 -3.14
N VAL A 497 -22.76 9.91 -2.69
CA VAL A 497 -22.20 9.84 -1.35
C VAL A 497 -20.76 9.38 -1.41
N PHE A 498 -19.89 10.08 -0.69
CA PHE A 498 -18.66 9.48 -0.19
C PHE A 498 -19.03 8.58 0.99
N PHE A 499 -18.49 7.38 1.05
CA PHE A 499 -18.79 6.44 2.12
C PHE A 499 -17.55 5.86 2.76
N ILE A 500 -17.73 5.41 4.00
CA ILE A 500 -16.81 4.52 4.72
C ILE A 500 -17.64 3.40 5.29
N ASN A 501 -17.20 2.17 5.08
CA ASN A 501 -17.85 0.97 5.56
C ASN A 501 -16.87 0.18 6.40
N LYS A 502 -17.19 -0.01 7.68
CA LYS A 502 -16.39 -0.83 8.58
C LYS A 502 -16.61 -2.29 8.23
N ILE A 503 -15.52 -3.02 8.06
CA ILE A 503 -15.52 -4.46 7.78
C ILE A 503 -14.80 -5.15 8.94
N VAL A 504 -15.40 -6.20 9.48
CA VAL A 504 -14.83 -7.00 10.56
C VAL A 504 -14.72 -8.43 10.09
N VAL A 505 -13.55 -9.03 10.29
CA VAL A 505 -13.27 -10.42 9.96
C VAL A 505 -13.16 -11.23 11.26
N GLU A 506 -14.02 -12.23 11.43
CA GLU A 506 -14.17 -13.03 12.66
C GLU A 506 -13.97 -14.54 12.45
#